data_AF-A0A0K2V8A9-F1
#
_entry.id   AF-A0A0K2V8A9-F1
#
_cell.length_a   1.000
_cell.length_b   1.000
_cell.length_c   1.000
_cell.angle_alpha   90.00
_cell.angle_beta   90.00
_cell.angle_gamma   90.00
#
_symmetry.space_group_name_H-M   'P 1'
#
loop_
_entity.id
_entity.type
_entity.pdbx_description
1 polymer ?
#
loop_
_entity_poly.entity_id
_entity_poly.type
_entity_poly.pdbx_seq_one_letter_code
_entity_poly.pdbx_strand_id
1 'polypeptide(L)'
;MKTLLERNSTNKDIKPFVLVRNFYQACMNETAIETVGLKPLQEMLSRLGGWLDTKETYDGSTKGTKYNWTSDLKKLRDHGYSTNFLMYIDISQDLSNYS
;
A
#
# COMPACT_ATOMS: atom_id res chain seq x y z
N MET A 1 16.13 -2.15 19.68
CA MET A 1 15.13 -1.53 18.79
C MET A 1 13.71 -1.94 19.17
N LYS A 2 13.37 -3.23 19.22
CA LYS A 2 12.06 -3.76 19.66
C LYS A 2 11.51 -3.12 20.94
N THR A 3 12.32 -3.06 21.99
CA THR A 3 11.95 -2.46 23.30
C THR A 3 11.56 -0.98 23.23
N LEU A 4 12.06 -0.22 22.24
CA LEU A 4 11.70 1.19 22.03
C LEU A 4 10.33 1.36 21.35
N LEU A 5 9.89 0.32 20.65
CA LEU A 5 8.64 0.29 19.88
C LEU A 5 7.49 -0.32 20.68
N GLU A 6 7.78 -1.29 21.54
CA GLU A 6 6.80 -1.92 22.43
C GLU A 6 6.28 -0.96 23.52
N ARG A 7 7.08 0.03 23.92
CA ARG A 7 6.63 0.98 24.94
C ARG A 7 5.45 1.81 24.43
N ASN A 8 4.50 2.09 25.31
CA ASN A 8 3.41 3.00 24.98
C ASN A 8 3.93 4.43 24.76
N SER A 9 3.26 5.12 23.84
CA SER A 9 3.44 6.55 23.64
C SER A 9 2.90 7.33 24.83
N THR A 10 3.61 8.38 25.22
CA THR A 10 3.23 9.31 26.28
C THR A 10 2.99 10.69 25.68
N ASN A 11 2.26 11.55 26.39
CA ASN A 11 2.02 12.94 25.95
C ASN A 11 3.30 13.80 25.87
N LYS A 12 4.44 13.27 26.34
CA LYS A 12 5.75 13.91 26.26
C LYS A 12 6.56 13.48 25.04
N ASP A 13 6.10 12.45 24.31
CA ASP A 13 6.80 11.94 23.13
C ASP A 13 6.58 12.85 21.91
N ILE A 14 7.64 13.09 21.14
CA ILE A 14 7.53 13.80 19.86
C ILE A 14 6.76 12.95 18.83
N LYS A 15 6.05 13.63 17.93
CA LYS A 15 5.16 13.01 16.94
C LYS A 15 5.77 11.83 16.17
N PRO A 16 7.03 11.85 15.69
CA PRO A 16 7.61 10.69 15.01
C PRO A 16 7.63 9.43 15.87
N PHE A 17 7.96 9.53 17.16
CA PHE A 17 7.95 8.38 18.05
C PHE A 17 6.54 7.85 18.31
N VAL A 18 5.57 8.75 18.42
CA VAL A 18 4.16 8.36 18.56
C VAL A 18 3.70 7.57 17.33
N LEU A 19 3.99 8.07 16.14
CA LEU A 19 3.60 7.42 14.89
C LEU A 19 4.22 6.04 14.73
N VAL A 20 5.54 5.91 14.93
CA VAL A 20 6.25 4.64 14.75
C VAL A 20 5.80 3.59 15.78
N ARG A 21 5.53 3.99 17.02
CA ARG A 21 5.00 3.08 18.05
C ARG A 21 3.57 2.66 17.77
N ASN A 22 2.69 3.60 17.41
CA ASN A 22 1.31 3.27 17.06
C ASN A 22 1.26 2.32 15.86
N PHE A 23 2.12 2.55 14.86
CA PHE A 23 2.28 1.65 13.72
C PHE A 23 2.72 0.25 14.18
N TYR A 24 3.77 0.17 15.00
CA TYR A 24 4.25 -1.09 15.55
C TYR A 24 3.15 -1.85 16.33
N GLN A 25 2.46 -1.16 17.23
CA GLN A 25 1.39 -1.75 18.04
C GLN A 25 0.21 -2.23 17.19
N ALA A 26 -0.17 -1.47 16.15
CA ALA A 26 -1.19 -1.90 15.19
C ALA A 26 -0.76 -3.17 14.44
N CYS A 27 0.51 -3.29 14.05
CA CYS A 27 1.04 -4.48 13.40
C CYS A 27 1.10 -5.71 14.32
N MET A 28 1.37 -5.52 15.61
CA MET A 28 1.51 -6.62 16.57
C MET A 28 0.17 -7.09 17.15
N ASN A 29 -0.93 -6.38 16.91
CA ASN A 29 -2.25 -6.75 17.43
C ASN A 29 -2.92 -7.79 16.51
N GLU A 30 -2.46 -9.03 16.60
CA GLU A 30 -2.95 -10.16 15.81
C GLU A 30 -4.47 -10.36 15.97
N THR A 31 -4.99 -10.28 17.19
CA THR A 31 -6.43 -10.43 17.45
C THR A 31 -7.28 -9.41 16.68
N ALA A 32 -6.85 -8.15 16.62
CA ALA A 32 -7.57 -7.14 15.84
C ALA A 32 -7.48 -7.41 14.33
N ILE A 33 -6.31 -7.85 13.85
CA ILE A 33 -6.10 -8.22 12.45
C ILE A 33 -7.00 -9.39 12.06
N GLU A 34 -7.04 -10.45 12.87
CA GLU A 34 -7.88 -11.63 12.66
C GLU A 34 -9.38 -11.30 12.68
N THR A 35 -9.79 -10.43 13.59
CA THR A 35 -11.19 -9.96 13.70
C THR A 35 -11.64 -9.23 12.44
N VAL A 36 -10.76 -8.42 11.84
CA VAL A 36 -11.04 -7.67 10.60
C VAL A 36 -10.98 -8.57 9.36
N GLY A 37 -10.11 -9.59 9.38
CA GLY A 37 -9.96 -10.57 8.31
C GLY A 37 -9.57 -9.94 6.96
N LEU A 38 -10.13 -10.47 5.87
CA LEU A 38 -9.78 -10.05 4.49
C LEU A 38 -10.50 -8.79 4.01
N LYS A 39 -11.38 -8.19 4.82
CA LYS A 39 -12.20 -7.05 4.42
C LYS A 39 -11.38 -5.87 3.86
N PRO A 40 -10.27 -5.43 4.48
CA PRO A 40 -9.47 -4.32 3.95
C PRO A 40 -8.87 -4.63 2.59
N LEU A 41 -8.44 -5.88 2.37
CA LEU A 41 -7.89 -6.33 1.09
C LEU A 41 -8.98 -6.32 0.00
N GLN A 42 -10.18 -6.83 0.30
CA GLN A 42 -11.30 -6.85 -0.65
C GLN A 42 -11.72 -5.44 -1.06
N GLU A 43 -11.84 -4.52 -0.09
CA GLU A 43 -12.15 -3.11 -0.37
C GLU A 43 -11.07 -2.46 -1.24
N MET A 44 -9.80 -2.76 -0.96
CA MET A 44 -8.68 -2.20 -1.70
C MET A 44 -8.58 -2.74 -3.12
N LEU A 45 -8.79 -4.05 -3.32
CA LEU A 45 -8.91 -4.65 -4.65
C LEU A 45 -10.05 -4.00 -5.45
N SER A 46 -11.21 -3.78 -4.83
CA SER A 46 -12.33 -3.12 -5.50
C SER A 46 -11.99 -1.69 -5.95
N ARG A 47 -11.19 -0.95 -5.17
CA ARG A 47 -10.72 0.41 -5.54
C ARG A 47 -9.72 0.39 -6.70
N LEU A 48 -8.91 -0.67 -6.81
CA LEU A 48 -7.92 -0.82 -7.89
C LEU A 48 -8.50 -1.33 -9.20
N GLY A 49 -9.79 -1.69 -9.24
CA GLY A 49 -10.44 -2.27 -10.43
C GLY A 49 -10.60 -3.79 -10.38
N GLY A 50 -10.38 -4.40 -9.22
CA GLY A 50 -10.50 -5.83 -8.99
C GLY A 50 -9.18 -6.58 -9.11
N TRP A 51 -9.24 -7.88 -8.86
CA TRP A 51 -8.18 -8.84 -9.15
C TRP A 51 -8.65 -9.74 -10.30
N LEU A 52 -7.75 -10.07 -11.23
CA LEU A 52 -8.05 -10.92 -12.38
C LEU A 52 -8.65 -12.27 -11.89
N ASP A 53 -9.84 -12.61 -12.42
CA ASP A 53 -10.62 -13.84 -12.18
C ASP A 53 -11.05 -14.20 -10.75
N THR A 54 -11.57 -13.25 -9.97
CA THR A 54 -12.40 -13.59 -8.78
C THR A 54 -13.90 -13.47 -8.99
N LYS A 55 -14.33 -12.99 -10.18
CA LYS A 55 -15.73 -13.00 -10.61
C LYS A 55 -15.81 -13.81 -11.90
N GLU A 56 -16.65 -14.83 -11.94
CA GLU A 56 -16.88 -15.75 -13.09
C GLU A 56 -17.38 -15.09 -14.39
N THR A 57 -17.23 -13.78 -14.55
CA THR A 57 -17.72 -13.03 -15.71
C THR A 57 -16.54 -12.55 -16.53
N TYR A 58 -15.85 -13.49 -17.18
CA TYR A 58 -15.08 -13.17 -18.37
C TYR A 58 -16.08 -12.75 -19.46
N ASP A 59 -16.31 -11.45 -19.58
CA ASP A 59 -17.08 -10.89 -20.69
C ASP A 59 -16.15 -10.74 -21.91
N GLY A 60 -16.31 -11.65 -22.88
CA GLY A 60 -15.60 -11.62 -24.16
C GLY A 60 -15.87 -10.37 -25.01
N SER A 61 -16.73 -9.45 -24.55
CA SER A 61 -17.02 -8.17 -25.19
C SER A 61 -15.90 -7.12 -25.06
N THR A 62 -14.96 -7.26 -24.12
CA THR A 62 -13.79 -6.34 -24.01
C THR A 62 -12.68 -6.61 -25.04
N LYS A 63 -12.98 -7.31 -26.14
CA LYS A 63 -12.11 -7.35 -27.32
C LYS A 63 -12.07 -5.96 -27.98
N GLY A 64 -11.14 -5.11 -27.54
CA GLY A 64 -10.84 -3.85 -28.23
C GLY A 64 -10.62 -2.63 -27.34
N THR A 65 -10.77 -2.73 -26.02
CA THR A 65 -10.42 -1.61 -25.13
C THR A 65 -8.89 -1.55 -24.98
N LYS A 66 -8.30 -0.43 -25.43
CA LYS A 66 -6.86 -0.20 -25.31
C LYS A 66 -6.48 -0.09 -23.84
N TYR A 67 -5.71 -1.05 -23.35
CA TYR A 67 -5.17 -1.03 -21.99
C TYR A 67 -4.38 0.26 -21.73
N ASN A 68 -4.70 0.96 -20.63
CA ASN A 68 -4.01 2.19 -20.23
C ASN A 68 -3.21 1.99 -18.94
N TRP A 69 -2.00 1.46 -19.09
CA TRP A 69 -1.07 1.20 -17.99
C TRP A 69 -0.72 2.44 -17.15
N THR A 70 -0.72 3.65 -17.73
CA THR A 70 -0.41 4.88 -16.99
C THR A 70 -1.49 5.24 -15.96
N SER A 71 -2.75 4.93 -16.27
CA SER A 71 -3.88 5.11 -15.34
C SER A 71 -3.75 4.18 -14.14
N ASP A 72 -3.35 2.93 -14.37
CA ASP A 72 -3.18 1.97 -13.28
C ASP A 72 -2.00 2.34 -12.41
N LEU A 73 -0.86 2.72 -13.01
CA LEU A 73 0.29 3.26 -12.27
C LEU A 73 -0.08 4.43 -11.36
N LYS A 74 -0.91 5.35 -11.86
CA LYS A 74 -1.42 6.46 -11.04
C LYS A 74 -2.25 5.95 -9.87
N LYS A 75 -3.22 5.06 -10.11
CA LYS A 75 -4.09 4.49 -9.06
C LYS A 75 -3.29 3.77 -7.97
N LEU A 76 -2.29 2.98 -8.36
CA LEU A 76 -1.43 2.26 -7.43
C LEU A 76 -0.64 3.22 -6.55
N ARG A 77 -0.03 4.24 -7.16
CA ARG A 77 0.72 5.27 -6.44
C ARG A 77 -0.16 6.09 -5.50
N ASP A 78 -1.37 6.46 -5.94
CA ASP A 78 -2.34 7.20 -5.12
C ASP A 78 -2.75 6.42 -3.85
N HIS A 79 -2.62 5.09 -3.87
CA HIS A 79 -2.92 4.22 -2.72
C HIS A 79 -1.66 3.62 -2.04
N GLY A 80 -0.46 4.10 -2.37
CA GLY A 80 0.78 3.66 -1.72
C GLY A 80 1.28 2.27 -2.12
N TYR A 81 0.79 1.72 -3.23
CA TYR A 81 1.30 0.47 -3.80
C TYR A 81 2.55 0.73 -4.65
N SER A 82 3.47 -0.23 -4.63
CA SER A 82 4.66 -0.21 -5.49
C SER A 82 4.27 -0.23 -6.96
N THR A 83 4.91 0.58 -7.80
CA THR A 83 4.73 0.60 -9.25
C THR A 83 5.68 -0.33 -9.99
N ASN A 84 6.63 -0.94 -9.26
CA ASN A 84 7.81 -1.62 -9.82
C ASN A 84 7.50 -2.84 -10.70
N PHE A 85 6.25 -3.30 -10.72
CA PHE A 85 5.80 -4.38 -11.60
C PHE A 85 5.55 -3.92 -13.04
N LEU A 86 5.37 -2.61 -13.27
CA LEU A 86 5.32 -2.00 -14.61
C LEU A 86 6.50 -1.06 -14.82
N MET A 87 6.79 -0.22 -13.82
CA MET A 87 7.82 0.83 -13.91
C MET A 87 8.44 1.07 -12.53
N TYR A 88 9.75 0.92 -12.46
CA TYR A 88 10.55 1.35 -11.32
C TYR A 88 10.72 2.86 -11.34
N ILE A 89 10.35 3.53 -10.25
CA ILE A 89 10.49 4.98 -10.10
C ILE A 89 11.16 5.25 -8.76
N ASP A 90 12.34 5.84 -8.79
CA ASP A 90 13.04 6.37 -7.64
C ASP A 90 13.49 7.82 -7.91
N ILE A 91 13.80 8.53 -6.83
CA ILE A 91 14.38 9.87 -6.89
C ILE A 91 15.73 9.77 -6.20
N SER A 92 16.78 9.98 -6.97
CA SER A 92 18.16 9.95 -6.52
C SER A 92 18.88 11.23 -6.94
N GLN A 93 20.07 11.46 -6.38
CA GLN A 93 20.90 12.59 -6.79
C GLN A 93 21.31 12.41 -8.25
N ASP A 94 21.30 13.50 -9.02
CA ASP A 94 21.84 13.48 -10.37
C ASP A 94 23.35 13.25 -10.29
N LEU A 95 23.78 12.06 -10.73
CA LEU A 95 25.18 11.65 -10.74
C LEU A 95 26.06 12.49 -11.67
N SER A 96 25.47 13.31 -12.54
CA SER A 96 26.22 14.22 -13.41
C SER A 96 26.32 15.65 -12.87
N ASN A 97 25.54 15.99 -11.82
CA ASN A 97 25.45 17.35 -11.27
C ASN A 97 25.52 17.38 -9.73
N TYR A 98 26.07 16.34 -9.10
CA TYR A 98 26.34 16.34 -7.67
C TYR A 98 27.65 17.10 -7.42
N SER A 99 27.59 18.30 -6.85
CA SER A 99 28.74 19.01 -6.25
C SER A 99 28.63 18.96 -4.74
#